data_AF-A0A022LAX5-F1
#
_entry.id   AF-A0A022LAX5-F1
#
_cell.length_a   1.000
_cell.length_b   1.000
_cell.length_c   1.000
_cell.angle_alpha   90.00
_cell.angle_beta   90.00
_cell.angle_gamma   90.00
#
_symmetry.space_group_name_H-M   'P 1'
#
loop_
_entity.id
_entity.type
_entity.pdbx_description
1 polymer ?
#
loop_
_entity_poly.entity_id
_entity_poly.type
_entity_poly.pdbx_seq_one_letter_code
_entity_poly.pdbx_strand_id
1 'polypeptide(L)' 'MTTTEAETYRREILGYCYRYFGCIAEAEDATQETMLRAWRARDGAEFGGRSSLRTWLYSIATHVCLDMTRAPQRSR' A
#
# COMPACT_ATOMS: atom_id res chain seq x y z
N MET A 1 13.78 0.86 -5.42
CA MET A 1 12.99 -0.38 -5.38
C MET A 1 13.53 -1.36 -6.39
N THR A 2 14.51 -2.12 -5.93
CA THR A 2 14.90 -3.42 -6.49
C THR A 2 13.90 -4.49 -6.03
N THR A 3 13.91 -5.69 -6.60
CA THR A 3 12.97 -6.78 -6.25
C THR A 3 13.03 -7.14 -4.76
N THR A 4 14.22 -7.21 -4.16
CA THR A 4 14.41 -7.53 -2.73
C THR A 4 13.86 -6.45 -1.80
N GLU A 5 13.99 -5.17 -2.16
CA GLU A 5 13.35 -4.09 -1.41
C GLU A 5 11.84 -4.19 -1.47
N ALA A 6 11.28 -4.47 -2.66
CA ALA A 6 9.85 -4.61 -2.85
C ALA A 6 9.27 -5.72 -1.95
N GLU A 7 9.94 -6.87 -1.85
CA GLU A 7 9.51 -7.97 -0.97
C GLU A 7 9.57 -7.62 0.52
N THR A 8 10.60 -6.88 0.94
CA THR A 8 10.73 -6.42 2.34
C THR A 8 9.58 -5.49 2.70
N TYR A 9 9.35 -4.46 1.88
CA TYR A 9 8.25 -3.53 2.09
C TYR A 9 6.88 -4.23 1.97
N ARG A 10 6.72 -5.20 1.06
CA ARG A 10 5.48 -5.99 0.95
C ARG A 10 5.12 -6.65 2.28
N ARG A 11 6.09 -7.25 2.97
CA ARG A 11 5.85 -7.89 4.28
C ARG A 11 5.49 -6.86 5.36
N GLU A 12 6.18 -5.73 5.39
CA GLU A 12 5.89 -4.65 6.34
C GLU A 12 4.49 -4.05 6.13
N ILE A 13 4.12 -3.78 4.87
CA ILE A 13 2.81 -3.23 4.49
C ILE A 13 1.70 -4.26 4.74
N LEU A 14 1.92 -5.54 4.47
CA LEU A 14 0.96 -6.59 4.80
C LEU A 14 0.64 -6.62 6.30
N GLY A 15 1.68 -6.56 7.15
CA GLY A 15 1.48 -6.48 8.59
C GLY A 15 0.80 -5.20 9.07
N TYR A 16 0.91 -4.11 8.30
CA TYR A 16 0.22 -2.85 8.57
C TYR A 16 -1.26 -2.92 8.17
N CYS A 17 -1.56 -3.33 6.94
CA CYS A 17 -2.93 -3.50 6.45
C CYS A 17 -3.68 -4.55 7.27
N TYR A 18 -3.01 -5.61 7.70
CA TYR A 18 -3.61 -6.62 8.59
C TYR A 18 -4.04 -6.04 9.94
N ARG A 19 -3.23 -5.15 10.53
CA ARG A 19 -3.61 -4.42 11.76
C ARG A 19 -4.77 -3.45 11.53
N TYR A 20 -4.96 -2.97 10.30
CA TYR A 20 -6.04 -2.08 9.95
C TYR A 20 -7.38 -2.81 9.75
N PHE A 21 -7.38 -3.92 9.00
CA PHE A 21 -8.61 -4.66 8.65
C PHE A 21 -8.94 -5.82 9.58
N GLY A 22 -7.94 -6.45 10.21
CA GLY A 22 -8.12 -7.72 10.94
C GLY A 22 -8.38 -8.95 10.04
N CYS A 23 -8.46 -8.76 8.72
CA CYS A 23 -8.68 -9.81 7.73
C CYS A 23 -7.46 -9.95 6.82
N ILE A 24 -6.95 -11.18 6.65
CA ILE A 24 -5.78 -11.44 5.80
C ILE A 24 -6.08 -11.17 4.32
N ALA A 25 -7.27 -11.53 3.83
CA ALA A 25 -7.64 -11.35 2.43
C ALA A 25 -7.68 -9.85 2.05
N GLU A 26 -8.32 -9.01 2.87
CA GLU A 26 -8.33 -7.56 2.65
C GLU A 26 -6.95 -6.94 2.80
N ALA A 27 -6.15 -7.43 3.75
CA ALA A 27 -4.78 -6.96 3.92
C ALA A 27 -3.89 -7.28 2.71
N GLU A 28 -4.02 -8.46 2.12
CA GLU A 28 -3.30 -8.84 0.91
C GLU A 28 -3.70 -8.01 -0.30
N ASP A 29 -5.01 -7.77 -0.48
CA ASP A 29 -5.54 -6.91 -1.56
C ASP A 29 -5.03 -5.46 -1.43
N ALA A 30 -5.16 -4.88 -0.23
CA ALA A 30 -4.64 -3.55 0.07
C ALA A 30 -3.12 -3.45 -0.12
N THR A 31 -2.38 -4.50 0.23
CA THR A 31 -0.94 -4.55 0.02
C THR A 31 -0.59 -4.57 -1.46
N GLN A 32 -1.27 -5.39 -2.27
CA GLN A 32 -1.06 -5.39 -3.71
C GLN A 32 -1.35 -4.03 -4.32
N GLU A 33 -2.49 -3.43 -4.01
CA GLU A 33 -2.88 -2.13 -4.53
C GLU A 33 -1.89 -1.04 -4.12
N THR A 34 -1.40 -1.07 -2.88
CA THR A 34 -0.33 -0.17 -2.41
C THR A 34 0.93 -0.28 -3.26
N MET A 35 1.41 -1.51 -3.50
CA MET A 35 2.63 -1.74 -4.28
C MET A 35 2.45 -1.32 -5.74
N LEU A 36 1.27 -1.55 -6.33
CA LEU A 36 0.94 -1.11 -7.69
C LEU A 36 0.89 0.42 -7.81
N ARG A 37 0.21 1.11 -6.88
CA ARG A 37 0.18 2.57 -6.81
C ARG A 37 1.59 3.14 -6.63
N ALA A 38 2.38 2.56 -5.73
CA ALA A 38 3.75 2.97 -5.50
C ALA A 38 4.64 2.77 -6.73
N TRP A 39 4.49 1.66 -7.46
CA TRP A 39 5.25 1.42 -8.68
C TRP A 39 4.92 2.44 -9.77
N ARG A 40 3.63 2.74 -9.99
CA ARG A 40 3.17 3.75 -10.97
C ARG A 40 3.59 5.18 -10.59
N ALA A 41 3.39 5.56 -9.33
CA ALA A 41 3.69 6.91 -8.84
C ALA A 41 5.21 7.20 -8.79
N ARG A 42 6.04 6.14 -8.69
CA ARG A 42 7.49 6.27 -8.77
C ARG A 42 7.98 6.57 -10.18
N ASP A 43 7.27 6.10 -11.20
CA ASP A 43 7.56 6.37 -12.62
C ASP A 43 7.01 7.75 -13.06
N GLY A 44 5.83 8.12 -12.55
CA GLY A 44 5.10 9.35 -12.90
C GLY A 44 5.56 10.65 -12.22
N ALA A 45 6.77 10.72 -11.65
CA ALA A 45 7.35 11.89 -10.97
C ALA A 45 6.65 12.35 -9.65
N GLU A 46 5.73 11.57 -9.08
CA GLU A 46 5.04 11.94 -7.83
C GLU A 46 5.91 11.69 -6.58
N PHE A 47 6.90 10.79 -6.67
CA PHE A 47 7.89 10.60 -5.61
C PHE A 47 8.96 11.70 -5.67
N GLY A 48 8.62 12.91 -5.21
CA GLY A 48 9.53 14.06 -5.20
C GLY A 48 10.68 13.99 -4.18
N GLY A 49 11.02 12.82 -3.64
CA GLY A 49 12.16 12.62 -2.71
C GLY A 49 12.08 13.35 -1.37
N ARG A 50 10.95 13.99 -1.04
CA ARG A 50 10.75 14.79 0.19
C ARG A 50 10.67 13.95 1.47
N SER A 51 10.50 12.64 1.33
CA SER A 51 10.38 11.68 2.43
C SER A 51 11.12 10.39 2.09
N SER A 52 11.49 9.61 3.11
CA SER A 52 12.01 8.25 2.90
C SER A 52 11.00 7.38 2.13
N LEU A 53 11.50 6.46 1.30
CA LEU A 53 10.68 5.52 0.53
C LEU A 53 9.68 4.78 1.43
N ARG A 54 10.14 4.35 2.62
CA ARG A 54 9.31 3.71 3.63
C ARG A 54 8.14 4.60 4.06
N THR A 55 8.40 5.84 4.48
CA THR A 55 7.35 6.77 4.93
C THR A 55 6.32 7.03 3.83
N TRP A 56 6.79 7.17 2.59
CA TRP A 56 5.93 7.36 1.45
C TRP A 56 5.04 6.14 1.16
N LEU A 57 5.59 4.93 1.21
CA LEU A 57 4.83 3.68 1.05
C LEU A 57 3.73 3.55 2.12
N TYR A 58 4.02 3.88 3.37
CA TYR A 58 3.04 3.87 4.45
C TYR A 58 1.91 4.90 4.22
N SER A 59 2.21 6.06 3.64
CA SER A 59 1.17 7.04 3.26
C SER A 59 0.25 6.48 2.18
N ILE A 60 0.78 5.82 1.15
CA ILE A 60 -0.03 5.16 0.12
C ILE A 60 -0.89 4.07 0.77
N ALA A 61 -0.29 3.21 1.60
CA ALA A 61 -1.03 2.14 2.30
C ALA A 61 -2.18 2.68 3.15
N THR A 62 -1.94 3.78 3.86
CA THR A 62 -2.97 4.45 4.67
C THR A 62 -4.13 4.91 3.77
N HIS A 63 -3.83 5.56 2.64
CA HIS A 63 -4.86 6.00 1.70
C HIS A 63 -5.63 4.83 1.08
N VAL A 64 -4.95 3.74 0.71
CA VAL A 64 -5.59 2.52 0.20
C VAL A 64 -6.52 1.92 1.25
N CYS A 65 -6.08 1.81 2.51
CA CYS A 65 -6.89 1.26 3.58
C CYS A 65 -8.17 2.10 3.82
N LEU A 66 -8.02 3.43 3.83
CA LEU A 66 -9.13 4.36 3.96
C LEU A 66 -10.10 4.28 2.77
N ASP A 67 -9.58 4.19 1.55
CA ASP A 67 -10.36 4.08 0.30
C ASP A 67 -11.18 2.80 0.27
N MET A 68 -10.58 1.66 0.60
CA MET A 68 -11.26 0.36 0.68
C MET A 68 -12.34 0.32 1.77
N THR A 69 -12.13 1.02 2.89
CA THR A 69 -13.16 1.14 3.95
C THR A 69 -14.30 2.08 3.55
N ARG A 70 -14.01 3.09 2.72
CA ARG A 70 -14.99 4.09 2.25
C ARG A 70 -15.73 3.65 1.00
N ALA A 71 -15.19 2.70 0.24
CA ALA A 71 -15.87 2.12 -0.89
C ALA A 71 -17.20 1.57 -0.37
N PRO A 72 -18.36 2.08 -0.84
CA PRO A 72 -19.62 1.47 -0.47
C PRO A 72 -19.49 0.01 -0.87
N GLN A 73 -19.83 -0.88 0.06
CA GLN A 73 -20.08 -2.30 -0.11
C GLN A 73 -20.95 -2.53 -1.36
N ARG A 74 -20.34 -2.40 -2.53
CA ARG A 74 -21.00 -2.52 -3.81
C ARG A 74 -21.06 -4.02 -3.99
N SER A 75 -22.17 -4.53 -3.48
CA SER A 75 -22.58 -5.91 -3.36
C SER A 75 -21.85 -6.79 -4.36
N ARG A 76 -21.06 -7.72 -3.81
CA ARG A 76 -20.59 -8.89 -4.53
C ARG A 76 -21.77 -9.77 -4.90
#